data_AF-A0AAJ2YCS1-F1
#
_entry.id   AF-A0AAJ2YCS1-F1
#
_cell.length_a   1.000
_cell.length_b   1.000
_cell.length_c   1.000
_cell.angle_alpha   90.00
_cell.angle_beta   90.00
_cell.angle_gamma   90.00
#
_symmetry.space_group_name_H-M   'P 1'
#
loop_
_entity.id
_entity.type
_entity.pdbx_description
1 polymer ?
#
loop_
_entity_poly.entity_id
_entity_poly.type
_entity_poly.pdbx_seq_one_letter_code
_entity_poly.pdbx_strand_id
1 'polypeptide(L)'
;MNFRPSPRSWLVLALPVVGVLVLTYSATTPEPRAAVDRQAAAEPLRDGPLPSGGTAQLSKCGVNEWPRPEPRGKAERSKHPQLTLRSWGYYDPGPKMPGDPRFTVRASIRTGDRPLVLEAPVAAGRVTVDFYGPHGEGVRASARGLTATVVDGGYLGKPLDVPASGRFRVDPGEELLLEVELPSGAVCPGHSLRDVSACSPEGTNDAADCPMVTLTLSDPAIRAYRAGTAGGGAAGAFSDRLVAVFLEPDVSRV
;
A
#
# COMPACT_ATOMS: atom_id res chain seq x y z
N MET A 1 -62.45 -45.57 -2.91
CA MET A 1 -61.96 -45.74 -4.29
C MET A 1 -60.49 -45.34 -4.31
N ASN A 2 -59.59 -46.31 -4.40
CA ASN A 2 -58.14 -46.08 -4.33
C ASN A 2 -57.59 -45.82 -5.73
N PHE A 3 -57.21 -44.57 -6.02
CA PHE A 3 -56.49 -44.21 -7.24
C PHE A 3 -55.07 -44.77 -7.16
N ARG A 4 -54.78 -45.85 -7.89
CA ARG A 4 -53.40 -46.27 -8.16
C ARG A 4 -52.89 -45.48 -9.36
N PRO A 5 -51.95 -44.54 -9.19
CA PRO A 5 -51.40 -43.79 -10.31
C PRO A 5 -50.62 -44.76 -11.20
N SER A 6 -50.99 -44.84 -12.48
CA SER A 6 -50.27 -45.62 -13.47
C SER A 6 -48.94 -44.93 -13.81
N PRO A 7 -47.86 -45.65 -14.15
CA PRO A 7 -46.57 -45.06 -14.51
C PRO A 7 -46.66 -44.13 -15.73
N ARG A 8 -47.68 -44.33 -16.59
CA ARG A 8 -47.98 -43.44 -17.72
C ARG A 8 -48.55 -42.09 -17.28
N SER A 9 -49.32 -42.06 -16.19
CA SER A 9 -49.87 -40.82 -15.63
C SER A 9 -48.79 -39.96 -14.95
N TRP A 10 -47.73 -40.60 -14.43
CA TRP A 10 -46.59 -39.90 -13.83
C TRP A 10 -45.72 -39.19 -14.89
N LEU A 11 -45.49 -39.84 -16.02
CA LEU A 11 -44.75 -39.26 -17.15
C LEU A 11 -45.44 -38.03 -17.76
N VAL A 12 -46.78 -38.06 -17.87
CA VAL A 12 -47.55 -36.94 -18.44
C VAL A 12 -47.55 -35.70 -17.55
N LEU A 13 -47.44 -35.87 -16.22
CA LEU A 13 -47.35 -34.75 -15.27
C LEU A 13 -45.92 -34.26 -15.04
N ALA A 14 -44.92 -35.13 -15.10
CA ALA A 14 -43.53 -34.76 -14.89
C ALA A 14 -42.96 -33.93 -16.05
N LEU A 15 -43.31 -34.25 -17.30
CA LEU A 15 -42.83 -33.55 -18.50
C LEU A 15 -43.11 -32.04 -18.51
N PRO A 16 -44.34 -31.55 -18.28
CA PRO A 16 -44.60 -30.11 -18.28
C PRO A 16 -43.94 -29.40 -17.10
N VAL A 17 -43.86 -30.03 -15.92
CA VAL A 17 -43.24 -29.44 -14.73
C VAL A 17 -41.72 -29.30 -14.91
N VAL A 18 -41.06 -30.33 -15.44
CA VAL A 18 -39.64 -30.28 -15.77
C VAL A 18 -39.38 -29.28 -16.91
N GLY A 19 -40.24 -29.23 -17.93
CA GLY A 19 -40.13 -28.25 -19.02
C GLY A 19 -40.21 -26.81 -18.52
N VAL A 20 -41.16 -26.51 -17.62
CA VAL A 20 -41.29 -25.18 -17.01
C VAL A 20 -40.10 -24.87 -16.10
N LEU A 21 -39.61 -25.83 -15.30
CA LEU A 21 -38.42 -25.66 -14.46
C LEU A 21 -37.14 -25.40 -15.28
N VAL A 22 -36.97 -26.06 -16.41
CA VAL A 22 -35.82 -25.84 -17.30
C VAL A 22 -35.91 -24.48 -17.98
N LEU A 23 -37.11 -24.07 -18.42
CA LEU A 23 -37.34 -22.75 -19.02
C LEU A 23 -37.14 -21.61 -18.01
N THR A 24 -37.63 -21.75 -16.77
CA THR A 24 -37.40 -20.73 -15.73
C THR A 24 -35.94 -20.70 -15.31
N TYR A 25 -35.28 -21.84 -15.16
CA TYR A 25 -33.84 -21.88 -14.86
C TYR A 25 -33.03 -21.19 -15.95
N SER A 26 -33.34 -21.46 -17.23
CA SER A 26 -32.66 -20.87 -18.39
C SER A 26 -32.93 -19.36 -18.54
N ALA A 27 -34.11 -18.88 -18.13
CA ALA A 27 -34.46 -17.47 -18.13
C ALA A 27 -33.85 -16.69 -16.94
N THR A 28 -33.44 -17.37 -15.87
CA THR A 28 -32.82 -16.76 -14.68
C THR A 28 -31.31 -16.99 -14.58
N THR A 29 -30.75 -17.93 -15.33
CA THR A 29 -29.30 -18.03 -15.47
C THR A 29 -28.85 -16.92 -16.41
N PRO A 30 -28.08 -15.92 -15.93
CA PRO A 30 -27.41 -15.01 -16.84
C PRO A 30 -26.56 -15.88 -17.77
N GLU A 31 -26.83 -15.82 -19.08
CA GLU A 31 -25.90 -16.35 -20.07
C GLU A 31 -24.51 -15.83 -19.69
N PRO A 32 -23.47 -16.69 -19.63
CA PRO A 32 -22.12 -16.19 -19.61
C PRO A 32 -21.96 -15.45 -20.93
N ARG A 33 -22.16 -14.12 -20.87
CA ARG A 33 -21.86 -13.23 -21.98
C ARG A 33 -20.46 -13.61 -22.40
N ALA A 34 -20.35 -14.20 -23.58
CA ALA A 34 -19.08 -14.41 -24.22
C ALA A 34 -18.39 -13.05 -24.15
N ALA A 35 -17.34 -12.99 -23.34
CA ALA A 35 -16.49 -11.82 -23.17
C ALA A 35 -15.78 -11.60 -24.50
N VAL A 36 -16.51 -10.99 -25.43
CA VAL A 36 -15.99 -10.41 -26.65
C VAL A 36 -16.15 -8.91 -26.50
N ASP A 37 -15.57 -8.38 -25.42
CA ASP A 37 -14.85 -7.12 -25.52
C ASP A 37 -13.39 -7.52 -25.64
N ARG A 38 -12.91 -7.57 -26.89
CA ARG A 38 -11.50 -7.26 -27.14
C ARG A 38 -11.30 -5.83 -26.65
N GLN A 39 -11.03 -5.66 -25.36
CA GLN A 39 -10.40 -4.47 -24.84
C GLN A 39 -9.18 -4.27 -25.72
N ALA A 40 -9.23 -3.26 -26.58
CA ALA A 40 -8.02 -2.66 -27.13
C ALA A 40 -7.08 -2.52 -25.94
N ALA A 41 -5.95 -3.22 -25.96
CA ALA A 41 -5.01 -3.20 -24.86
C ALA A 41 -4.73 -1.72 -24.56
N ALA A 42 -5.27 -1.23 -23.43
CA ALA A 42 -5.03 0.13 -23.01
C ALA A 42 -3.51 0.29 -22.99
N GLU A 43 -3.01 1.35 -23.62
CA GLU A 43 -1.56 1.58 -23.64
C GLU A 43 -1.02 1.46 -22.21
N PRO A 44 0.12 0.79 -21.99
CA PRO A 44 0.71 0.69 -20.67
C PRO A 44 0.86 2.08 -20.08
N LEU A 45 0.32 2.26 -18.88
CA LEU A 45 0.45 3.52 -18.15
C LEU A 45 1.94 3.83 -17.96
N ARG A 46 2.30 5.10 -18.16
CA ARG A 46 3.68 5.54 -18.09
C ARG A 46 3.93 6.24 -16.77
N ASP A 47 5.09 5.97 -16.19
CA ASP A 47 5.60 6.73 -15.05
C ASP A 47 5.72 8.22 -15.42
N GLY A 48 5.43 9.09 -14.45
CA GLY A 48 5.35 10.54 -14.67
C GLY A 48 5.91 11.36 -13.50
N PRO A 49 6.41 12.58 -13.76
CA PRO A 49 6.90 13.45 -12.69
C PRO A 49 5.75 13.91 -11.77
N LEU A 50 6.07 14.13 -10.49
CA LEU A 50 5.12 14.64 -9.51
C LEU A 50 5.41 16.11 -9.14
N PRO A 51 4.37 16.92 -8.81
CA PRO A 51 4.54 18.35 -8.47
C PRO A 51 5.45 18.60 -7.27
N SER A 52 5.40 17.74 -6.25
CA SER A 52 6.21 17.82 -5.03
C SER A 52 7.63 17.24 -5.18
N GLY A 53 8.01 16.86 -6.41
CA GLY A 53 9.21 16.08 -6.69
C GLY A 53 8.95 14.58 -6.69
N GLY A 54 9.90 13.83 -7.27
CA GLY A 54 9.76 12.39 -7.45
C GLY A 54 9.01 12.00 -8.72
N THR A 55 8.51 10.76 -8.74
CA THR A 55 7.92 10.12 -9.91
C THR A 55 6.78 9.20 -9.48
N ALA A 56 5.60 9.41 -10.05
CA ALA A 56 4.48 8.48 -10.00
C ALA A 56 4.86 7.21 -10.76
N GLN A 57 4.68 6.04 -10.15
CA GLN A 57 4.97 4.76 -10.77
C GLN A 57 3.70 4.16 -11.39
N LEU A 58 3.05 4.89 -12.30
CA LEU A 58 1.76 4.47 -12.88
C LEU A 58 1.88 3.18 -13.71
N SER A 59 3.08 2.86 -14.19
CA SER A 59 3.34 1.57 -14.86
C SER A 59 3.12 0.34 -13.97
N LYS A 60 3.08 0.53 -12.64
CA LYS A 60 2.81 -0.53 -11.66
C LYS A 60 1.32 -0.74 -11.37
N CYS A 61 0.43 0.11 -11.87
CA CYS A 61 -0.98 0.04 -11.52
C CYS A 61 -1.59 -1.34 -11.83
N GLY A 62 -2.26 -1.92 -10.84
CA GLY A 62 -2.84 -3.27 -10.91
C GLY A 62 -1.83 -4.42 -10.88
N VAL A 63 -0.53 -4.15 -10.78
CA VAL A 63 0.49 -5.19 -10.64
C VAL A 63 0.45 -5.72 -9.20
N ASN A 64 0.13 -7.01 -9.06
CA ASN A 64 0.15 -7.70 -7.78
C ASN A 64 1.56 -8.23 -7.49
N GLU A 65 2.43 -7.35 -7.01
CA GLU A 65 3.75 -7.68 -6.49
C GLU A 65 3.74 -7.78 -4.95
N TRP A 66 4.66 -8.56 -4.38
CA TRP A 66 4.75 -8.73 -2.93
C TRP A 66 4.98 -7.37 -2.26
N PRO A 67 4.17 -6.98 -1.25
CA PRO A 67 4.19 -5.63 -0.70
C PRO A 67 5.53 -5.29 -0.06
N ARG A 68 6.29 -6.28 0.43
CA ARG A 68 7.66 -6.04 0.91
C ARG A 68 8.68 -6.20 -0.22
N PRO A 69 9.43 -5.16 -0.62
CA PRO A 69 10.50 -5.32 -1.57
C PRO A 69 11.57 -6.33 -1.12
N GLU A 70 12.19 -7.02 -2.08
CA GLU A 70 13.31 -7.94 -1.80
C GLU A 70 14.46 -7.22 -1.10
N PRO A 71 15.07 -7.79 -0.04
CA PRO A 71 16.18 -7.17 0.68
C PRO A 71 17.38 -6.83 -0.22
N ARG A 72 17.96 -5.64 -0.07
CA ARG A 72 19.08 -5.13 -0.88
C ARG A 72 20.45 -5.19 -0.20
N GLY A 73 20.54 -5.81 0.97
CA GLY A 73 21.82 -5.94 1.68
C GLY A 73 21.70 -6.67 3.02
N LYS A 74 22.85 -6.87 3.66
CA LYS A 74 22.91 -7.49 4.98
C LYS A 74 22.18 -6.63 6.00
N ALA A 75 21.63 -7.30 7.01
CA ALA A 75 20.96 -6.68 8.14
C ALA A 75 19.79 -5.75 7.76
N GLU A 76 19.23 -5.81 6.54
CA GLU A 76 18.05 -5.01 6.22
C GLU A 76 16.84 -5.40 7.08
N ARG A 77 16.75 -6.68 7.42
CA ARG A 77 15.77 -7.25 8.36
C ARG A 77 16.23 -7.16 9.82
N SER A 78 17.24 -6.36 10.14
CA SER A 78 17.64 -6.14 11.53
C SER A 78 16.54 -5.42 12.31
N LYS A 79 16.56 -5.56 13.63
CA LYS A 79 15.64 -4.83 14.51
C LYS A 79 15.93 -3.33 14.57
N HIS A 80 17.16 -2.89 14.28
CA HIS A 80 17.56 -1.49 14.36
C HIS A 80 18.55 -1.07 13.24
N PRO A 81 18.48 0.18 12.74
CA PRO A 81 17.39 1.12 13.00
C PRO A 81 16.10 0.60 12.32
N GLN A 82 14.93 1.02 12.82
CA GLN A 82 13.63 0.52 12.37
C GLN A 82 12.78 1.69 11.90
N LEU A 83 12.11 1.49 10.76
CA LEU A 83 11.00 2.33 10.31
C LEU A 83 9.70 1.65 10.67
N THR A 84 8.75 2.39 11.24
CA THR A 84 7.43 1.90 11.63
C THR A 84 6.36 2.81 11.05
N LEU A 85 5.34 2.24 10.40
CA LEU A 85 4.15 2.99 10.00
C LEU A 85 3.30 3.28 11.25
N ARG A 86 2.90 4.53 11.41
CA ARG A 86 2.12 4.99 12.58
C ARG A 86 0.65 5.18 12.20
N SER A 87 0.43 5.89 11.09
CA SER A 87 -0.89 6.10 10.53
C SER A 87 -0.77 6.56 9.08
N TRP A 88 -1.88 6.58 8.38
CA TRP A 88 -2.01 7.25 7.09
C TRP A 88 -3.45 7.75 6.97
N GLY A 89 -3.67 8.73 6.11
CA GLY A 89 -5.02 9.21 5.89
C GLY A 89 -5.13 10.29 4.85
N TYR A 90 -6.36 10.43 4.37
CA TYR A 90 -6.80 11.49 3.49
C TYR A 90 -7.33 12.66 4.32
N TYR A 91 -6.89 13.87 3.99
CA TYR A 91 -7.43 15.12 4.52
C TYR A 91 -7.89 16.00 3.36
N ASP A 92 -9.16 16.39 3.39
CA ASP A 92 -9.74 17.37 2.49
C ASP A 92 -10.17 18.59 3.30
N PRO A 93 -9.52 19.75 3.12
CA PRO A 93 -9.91 20.98 3.82
C PRO A 93 -11.30 21.49 3.40
N GLY A 94 -11.85 21.01 2.28
CA GLY A 94 -13.10 21.47 1.71
C GLY A 94 -13.04 22.92 1.20
N PRO A 95 -14.15 23.45 0.67
CA PRO A 95 -14.15 24.72 -0.06
C PRO A 95 -13.95 25.97 0.81
N LYS A 96 -13.97 25.82 2.14
CA LYS A 96 -13.94 26.94 3.10
C LYS A 96 -12.58 27.11 3.78
N MET A 97 -11.67 26.16 3.64
CA MET A 97 -10.33 26.22 4.22
C MET A 97 -9.29 26.17 3.08
N PRO A 98 -8.21 26.94 3.17
CA PRO A 98 -7.17 26.92 2.15
C PRO A 98 -6.43 25.57 2.14
N GLY A 99 -5.99 25.15 0.96
CA GLY A 99 -5.20 23.95 0.72
C GLY A 99 -5.88 22.96 -0.22
N ASP A 100 -5.09 22.08 -0.80
CA ASP A 100 -5.58 20.99 -1.65
C ASP A 100 -5.78 19.71 -0.83
N PRO A 101 -6.63 18.78 -1.30
CA PRO A 101 -6.72 17.46 -0.70
C PRO A 101 -5.36 16.75 -0.71
N ARG A 102 -5.00 16.21 0.45
CA ARG A 102 -3.70 15.56 0.66
C ARG A 102 -3.87 14.21 1.30
N PHE A 103 -3.03 13.28 0.90
CA PHE A 103 -2.90 12.00 1.54
C PHE A 103 -1.53 11.91 2.19
N THR A 104 -1.47 11.62 3.47
CA THR A 104 -0.21 11.56 4.21
C THR A 104 0.00 10.20 4.82
N VAL A 105 1.26 9.74 4.80
CA VAL A 105 1.74 8.55 5.49
C VAL A 105 2.64 9.02 6.61
N ARG A 106 2.29 8.67 7.85
CA ARG A 106 3.08 8.94 9.05
C ARG A 106 3.86 7.71 9.45
N ALA A 107 5.14 7.93 9.73
CA ALA A 107 6.03 6.91 10.18
C ALA A 107 6.94 7.42 11.30
N SER A 108 7.62 6.50 11.97
CA SER A 108 8.69 6.84 12.90
C SER A 108 9.94 6.02 12.64
N ILE A 109 11.10 6.66 12.83
CA ILE A 109 12.39 5.98 12.88
C ILE A 109 12.81 5.84 14.33
N ARG A 110 13.12 4.60 14.73
CA ARG A 110 13.69 4.27 16.04
C ARG A 110 15.06 3.64 15.89
N THR A 111 15.94 3.92 16.83
CA THR A 111 17.30 3.40 16.88
C THR A 111 17.42 2.32 17.96
N GLY A 112 18.53 1.58 17.95
CA GLY A 112 18.97 0.73 19.04
C GLY A 112 19.87 1.51 20.00
N ASP A 113 20.99 0.91 20.40
CA ASP A 113 21.81 1.39 21.53
C ASP A 113 22.69 2.61 21.22
N ARG A 114 22.67 3.11 19.97
CA ARG A 114 23.47 4.26 19.53
C ARG A 114 22.60 5.25 18.76
N PRO A 115 22.97 6.54 18.75
CA PRO A 115 22.26 7.55 17.99
C PRO A 115 22.37 7.32 16.47
N LEU A 116 21.31 7.68 15.75
CA LEU A 116 21.30 7.84 14.30
C LEU A 116 21.27 9.34 13.98
N VAL A 117 22.07 9.76 13.01
CA VAL A 117 22.12 11.15 12.55
C VAL A 117 21.78 11.18 11.07
N LEU A 118 20.74 11.91 10.71
CA LEU A 118 20.22 12.05 9.35
C LEU A 118 20.43 13.49 8.88
N GLU A 119 20.91 13.66 7.65
CA GLU A 119 21.02 14.98 7.04
C GLU A 119 19.64 15.52 6.68
N ALA A 120 19.44 16.84 6.81
CA ALA A 120 18.23 17.51 6.34
C ALA A 120 18.38 17.93 4.86
N PRO A 121 17.33 17.80 4.02
CA PRO A 121 16.06 17.14 4.31
C PRO A 121 16.20 15.62 4.39
N VAL A 122 15.48 14.99 5.33
CA VAL A 122 15.59 13.56 5.59
C VAL A 122 15.18 12.76 4.37
N ALA A 123 16.08 11.89 3.90
CA ALA A 123 15.87 11.03 2.73
C ALA A 123 15.40 11.82 1.49
N ALA A 124 15.98 12.99 1.24
CA ALA A 124 15.72 13.83 0.09
C ALA A 124 15.70 13.02 -1.22
N GLY A 125 14.53 12.92 -1.86
CA GLY A 125 14.35 12.17 -3.10
C GLY A 125 14.61 10.66 -2.99
N ARG A 126 14.51 10.06 -1.80
CA ARG A 126 14.85 8.65 -1.52
C ARG A 126 13.77 7.90 -0.77
N VAL A 127 12.55 8.45 -0.77
CA VAL A 127 11.36 7.79 -0.22
C VAL A 127 10.53 7.18 -1.34
N THR A 128 9.99 5.98 -1.10
CA THR A 128 9.01 5.31 -1.97
C THR A 128 7.82 4.88 -1.13
N VAL A 129 6.62 5.12 -1.65
CA VAL A 129 5.35 4.76 -1.04
C VAL A 129 4.56 3.95 -2.05
N ASP A 130 4.11 2.78 -1.63
CA ASP A 130 3.28 1.87 -2.43
C ASP A 130 2.02 1.50 -1.64
N PHE A 131 0.85 1.66 -2.26
CA PHE A 131 -0.44 1.22 -1.75
C PHE A 131 -0.92 0.04 -2.58
N TYR A 132 -1.19 -1.08 -1.92
CA TYR A 132 -1.69 -2.30 -2.54
C TYR A 132 -3.14 -2.50 -2.14
N GLY A 133 -3.99 -2.78 -3.12
CA GLY A 133 -5.38 -3.15 -2.87
C GLY A 133 -5.50 -4.51 -2.17
N PRO A 134 -6.65 -4.76 -1.54
CA PRO A 134 -7.00 -6.04 -0.95
C PRO A 134 -7.11 -7.13 -2.03
N HIS A 135 -7.18 -8.39 -1.60
CA HIS A 135 -7.48 -9.55 -2.47
C HIS A 135 -6.61 -9.68 -3.73
N GLY A 136 -5.38 -9.16 -3.69
CA GLY A 136 -4.46 -9.22 -4.82
C GLY A 136 -4.81 -8.31 -6.00
N GLU A 137 -5.60 -7.27 -5.78
CA GLU A 137 -5.88 -6.21 -6.78
C GLU A 137 -4.62 -5.51 -7.29
N GLY A 138 -3.51 -5.61 -6.55
CA GLY A 138 -2.23 -5.01 -6.90
C GLY A 138 -2.15 -3.54 -6.53
N VAL A 139 -1.19 -2.82 -7.11
CA VAL A 139 -0.91 -1.42 -6.74
C VAL A 139 -2.07 -0.50 -7.14
N ARG A 140 -2.59 0.26 -6.15
CA ARG A 140 -3.60 1.32 -6.30
C ARG A 140 -3.00 2.73 -6.31
N ALA A 141 -1.81 2.91 -5.73
CA ALA A 141 -1.03 4.14 -5.84
C ALA A 141 0.45 3.85 -5.59
N SER A 142 1.34 4.51 -6.33
CA SER A 142 2.78 4.36 -6.11
C SER A 142 3.56 5.60 -6.53
N ALA A 143 4.49 6.00 -5.67
CA ALA A 143 5.41 7.10 -5.93
C ALA A 143 6.79 6.77 -5.39
N ARG A 144 7.82 7.13 -6.17
CA ARG A 144 9.23 7.04 -5.77
C ARG A 144 9.90 8.40 -5.84
N GLY A 145 11.02 8.53 -5.15
CA GLY A 145 11.79 9.78 -5.15
C GLY A 145 11.10 10.90 -4.37
N LEU A 146 10.23 10.54 -3.41
CA LEU A 146 9.62 11.48 -2.48
C LEU A 146 10.65 11.89 -1.41
N THR A 147 10.33 12.94 -0.66
CA THR A 147 11.10 13.43 0.49
C THR A 147 10.24 13.36 1.74
N ALA A 148 10.82 12.95 2.87
CA ALA A 148 10.11 12.93 4.15
C ALA A 148 10.25 14.28 4.86
N THR A 149 9.15 14.75 5.42
CA THR A 149 9.12 15.92 6.30
C THR A 149 9.22 15.43 7.75
N VAL A 150 10.13 16.00 8.53
CA VAL A 150 10.18 15.73 9.98
C VAL A 150 9.09 16.54 10.66
N VAL A 151 8.28 15.89 11.51
CA VAL A 151 7.14 16.52 12.17
C VAL A 151 7.19 16.36 13.69
N ASP A 152 6.44 17.19 14.41
CA ASP A 152 6.19 17.00 15.83
C ASP A 152 5.20 15.84 16.11
N GLY A 153 5.08 15.46 17.38
CA GLY A 153 4.13 14.42 17.83
C GLY A 153 2.69 14.90 17.99
N GLY A 154 2.37 16.11 17.52
CA GLY A 154 1.05 16.71 17.66
C GLY A 154 0.01 16.07 16.75
N TYR A 155 -1.27 16.25 17.11
CA TYR A 155 -2.36 15.96 16.18
C TYR A 155 -2.23 16.87 14.95
N LEU A 156 -2.21 16.26 13.76
CA LEU A 156 -1.85 16.85 12.47
C LEU A 156 -0.36 17.07 12.16
N GLY A 157 0.57 16.80 13.09
CA GLY A 157 2.02 16.79 12.84
C GLY A 157 2.56 18.06 12.18
N LYS A 158 3.06 19.02 12.95
CA LYS A 158 3.63 20.24 12.37
C LYS A 158 5.06 19.99 11.91
N PRO A 159 5.47 20.47 10.71
CA PRO A 159 6.86 20.41 10.29
C PRO A 159 7.78 21.03 11.33
N LEU A 160 8.85 20.31 11.68
CA LEU A 160 9.90 20.84 12.53
C LEU A 160 10.89 21.66 11.70
N ASP A 161 11.36 22.76 12.28
CA ASP A 161 12.47 23.52 11.71
C ASP A 161 13.73 22.65 11.64
N VAL A 162 14.49 22.82 10.56
CA VAL A 162 15.77 22.15 10.40
C VAL A 162 16.73 22.68 11.49
N PRO A 163 17.32 21.80 12.32
CA PRO A 163 18.28 22.23 13.33
C PRO A 163 19.45 23.01 12.72
N ALA A 164 20.05 23.94 13.47
CA ALA A 164 21.19 24.72 13.00
C ALA A 164 22.40 23.87 12.54
N SER A 165 22.49 22.62 13.02
CA SER A 165 23.47 21.63 12.59
C SER A 165 23.24 21.09 11.17
N GLY A 166 22.08 21.38 10.55
CA GLY A 166 21.63 20.78 9.30
C GLY A 166 21.21 19.31 9.43
N ARG A 167 21.14 18.78 10.65
CA ARG A 167 21.01 17.35 10.92
C ARG A 167 19.98 17.05 11.99
N PHE A 168 19.15 16.04 11.74
CA PHE A 168 18.26 15.45 12.73
C PHE A 168 18.99 14.31 13.44
N ARG A 169 18.96 14.33 14.77
CA ARG A 169 19.55 13.28 15.61
C ARG A 169 18.43 12.50 16.29
N VAL A 170 18.54 11.18 16.25
CA VAL A 170 17.63 10.24 16.91
C VAL A 170 18.43 9.49 17.97
N ASP A 171 18.25 9.89 19.22
CA ASP A 171 18.92 9.25 20.36
C ASP A 171 18.29 7.90 20.72
N PRO A 172 19.02 6.99 21.40
CA PRO A 172 18.46 5.73 21.89
C PRO A 172 17.22 5.95 22.74
N GLY A 173 16.15 5.21 22.48
CA GLY A 173 14.87 5.34 23.18
C GLY A 173 13.92 6.39 22.58
N GLU A 174 14.44 7.35 21.81
CA GLU A 174 13.66 8.38 21.14
C GLU A 174 13.15 7.90 19.77
N GLU A 175 12.19 8.65 19.21
CA GLU A 175 11.69 8.43 17.86
C GLU A 175 11.71 9.72 17.03
N LEU A 176 12.09 9.60 15.77
CA LEU A 176 11.95 10.67 14.79
C LEU A 176 10.68 10.45 14.00
N LEU A 177 9.74 11.38 14.10
CA LEU A 177 8.46 11.30 13.39
C LEU A 177 8.60 11.91 12.00
N LEU A 178 8.08 11.19 11.01
CA LEU A 178 8.13 11.52 9.61
C LEU A 178 6.72 11.57 9.04
N GLU A 179 6.48 12.54 8.17
CA GLU A 179 5.32 12.61 7.30
C GLU A 179 5.77 12.59 5.84
N VAL A 180 5.12 11.76 5.04
CA VAL A 180 5.34 11.66 3.60
C VAL A 180 4.01 11.92 2.91
N GLU A 181 3.97 12.96 2.09
CA GLU A 181 2.79 13.27 1.28
C GLU A 181 2.80 12.42 0.00
N LEU A 182 1.67 11.80 -0.30
CA LEU A 182 1.42 11.11 -1.56
C LEU A 182 0.56 12.01 -2.47
N PRO A 183 1.14 12.56 -3.55
CA PRO A 183 0.39 13.41 -4.47
C PRO A 183 -0.69 12.64 -5.23
N SER A 184 -1.79 13.31 -5.61
CA SER A 184 -2.88 12.73 -6.40
C SER A 184 -2.42 12.09 -7.72
N GLY A 185 -1.39 12.66 -8.36
CA GLY A 185 -0.81 12.11 -9.60
C GLY A 185 -0.14 10.74 -9.43
N ALA A 186 0.06 10.25 -8.21
CA ALA A 186 0.57 8.91 -7.92
C ALA A 186 -0.52 7.84 -7.84
N VAL A 187 -1.79 8.25 -7.85
CA VAL A 187 -2.95 7.35 -7.75
C VAL A 187 -3.24 6.72 -9.11
N CYS A 188 -3.49 5.42 -9.11
CA CYS A 188 -3.83 4.68 -10.31
C CYS A 188 -5.19 5.11 -10.88
N PRO A 189 -5.37 5.13 -12.21
CA PRO A 189 -6.67 5.43 -12.82
C PRO A 189 -7.78 4.51 -12.27
N GLY A 190 -8.95 5.10 -11.98
CA GLY A 190 -10.08 4.39 -11.36
C GLY A 190 -10.09 4.44 -9.83
N HIS A 191 -9.03 4.95 -9.21
CA HIS A 191 -8.93 5.18 -7.77
C HIS A 191 -8.91 6.69 -7.45
N SER A 192 -9.26 7.00 -6.21
CA SER A 192 -9.21 8.34 -5.62
C SER A 192 -8.29 8.34 -4.41
N LEU A 193 -7.76 9.52 -4.03
CA LEU A 193 -6.96 9.63 -2.82
C LEU A 193 -7.69 9.13 -1.55
N ARG A 194 -9.03 9.11 -1.55
CA ARG A 194 -9.81 8.59 -0.44
C ARG A 194 -9.87 7.06 -0.40
N ASP A 195 -9.97 6.39 -1.55
CA ASP A 195 -10.18 4.95 -1.62
C ASP A 195 -8.89 4.12 -1.59
N VAL A 196 -7.73 4.73 -1.88
CA VAL A 196 -6.43 4.03 -1.84
C VAL A 196 -6.13 3.43 -0.47
N SER A 197 -6.69 3.99 0.61
CA SER A 197 -6.54 3.47 1.97
C SER A 197 -7.82 2.87 2.58
N ALA A 198 -8.92 2.82 1.84
CA ALA A 198 -10.18 2.33 2.35
C ALA A 198 -10.26 0.81 2.27
N CYS A 199 -10.68 0.17 3.36
CA CYS A 199 -11.07 -1.24 3.33
C CYS A 199 -12.43 -1.39 2.63
N SER A 200 -12.64 -2.53 1.97
CA SER A 200 -13.89 -2.81 1.24
C SER A 200 -14.39 -4.22 1.56
N PRO A 201 -15.61 -4.39 2.12
CA PRO A 201 -16.60 -3.36 2.41
C PRO A 201 -16.22 -2.43 3.57
N GLU A 202 -16.81 -1.24 3.60
CA GLU A 202 -16.59 -0.27 4.70
C GLU A 202 -17.00 -0.88 6.05
N GLY A 203 -16.15 -0.69 7.07
CA GLY A 203 -16.40 -1.23 8.42
C GLY A 203 -16.13 -2.74 8.57
N THR A 204 -15.54 -3.38 7.56
CA THR A 204 -15.03 -4.75 7.69
C THR A 204 -14.00 -4.88 8.82
N ASN A 205 -13.99 -6.05 9.46
CA ASN A 205 -12.98 -6.46 10.43
C ASN A 205 -11.98 -7.48 9.83
N ASP A 206 -12.13 -7.84 8.55
CA ASP A 206 -11.18 -8.71 7.86
C ASP A 206 -9.99 -7.89 7.37
N ALA A 207 -8.79 -8.28 7.80
CA ALA A 207 -7.56 -7.62 7.36
C ALA A 207 -7.31 -7.81 5.85
N ALA A 208 -7.82 -8.88 5.23
CA ALA A 208 -7.69 -9.13 3.80
C ALA A 208 -8.48 -8.15 2.94
N ASP A 209 -9.51 -7.52 3.50
CA ASP A 209 -10.33 -6.49 2.84
C ASP A 209 -9.69 -5.10 2.88
N CYS A 210 -8.60 -4.94 3.64
CA CYS A 210 -7.90 -3.68 3.80
C CYS A 210 -6.68 -3.59 2.88
N PRO A 211 -6.37 -2.38 2.37
CA PRO A 211 -5.17 -2.18 1.58
C PRO A 211 -3.91 -2.30 2.45
N MET A 212 -2.84 -2.78 1.84
CA MET A 212 -1.51 -2.82 2.46
C MET A 212 -0.73 -1.58 2.04
N VAL A 213 0.09 -1.08 2.96
CA VAL A 213 0.92 0.11 2.73
C VAL A 213 2.38 -0.27 2.92
N THR A 214 3.21 0.07 1.94
CA THR A 214 4.64 -0.06 2.06
C THR A 214 5.30 1.30 1.97
N LEU A 215 6.07 1.63 3.01
CA LEU A 215 6.94 2.78 3.03
C LEU A 215 8.39 2.32 3.04
N THR A 216 9.14 2.80 2.06
CA THR A 216 10.56 2.55 1.91
C THR A 216 11.31 3.87 2.01
N LEU A 217 12.30 3.94 2.90
CA LEU A 217 13.17 5.10 3.08
C LEU A 217 14.63 4.66 2.91
N SER A 218 15.40 5.35 2.07
CA SER A 218 16.83 5.06 1.90
C SER A 218 17.70 6.24 2.31
N ASP A 219 18.68 5.99 3.18
CA ASP A 219 19.63 7.00 3.64
C ASP A 219 21.01 6.38 3.93
N PRO A 220 22.11 6.91 3.38
CA PRO A 220 23.47 6.42 3.65
C PRO A 220 23.82 6.34 5.14
N ALA A 221 23.23 7.18 5.99
CA ALA A 221 23.43 7.12 7.43
C ALA A 221 22.87 5.82 8.06
N ILE A 222 21.82 5.21 7.48
CA ILE A 222 21.30 3.89 7.90
C ILE A 222 22.35 2.82 7.65
N ARG A 223 23.01 2.86 6.48
CA ARG A 223 24.10 1.95 6.16
C ARG A 223 25.26 2.14 7.13
N ALA A 224 25.67 3.39 7.37
CA ALA A 224 26.74 3.72 8.32
C ALA A 224 26.40 3.24 9.75
N TYR A 225 25.15 3.39 10.17
CA TYR A 225 24.66 2.90 11.45
C TYR A 225 24.82 1.38 11.58
N ARG A 226 24.34 0.64 10.59
CA ARG A 226 24.41 -0.84 10.55
C ARG A 226 25.85 -1.35 10.42
N ALA A 227 26.68 -0.63 9.70
CA ALA A 227 28.11 -0.93 9.60
C ALA A 227 28.84 -0.72 10.93
N GLY A 228 28.45 0.31 11.70
CA GLY A 228 29.06 0.60 13.00
C GLY A 228 28.68 -0.38 14.11
N THR A 229 27.67 -1.23 13.92
CA THR A 229 27.29 -2.30 14.85
C THR A 229 27.91 -3.65 14.49
N ALA A 230 28.36 -3.83 13.25
CA ALA A 230 29.12 -4.98 12.82
C ALA A 230 30.62 -4.66 12.93
N GLY A 231 31.42 -5.51 13.59
CA GLY A 231 32.87 -5.32 13.69
C GLY A 231 33.52 -4.90 12.36
N GLY A 232 34.42 -3.91 12.42
CA GLY A 232 34.86 -3.10 11.29
C GLY A 232 35.36 -3.90 10.09
N GLY A 233 34.74 -3.69 8.92
CA GLY A 233 35.23 -4.23 7.65
C GLY A 233 34.23 -4.26 6.49
N ALA A 234 32.92 -4.08 6.75
CA ALA A 234 31.89 -4.42 5.75
C ALA A 234 30.87 -3.31 5.42
N ALA A 235 31.21 -2.03 5.58
CA ALA A 235 30.23 -0.93 5.42
C ALA A 235 29.48 -0.93 4.08
N GLY A 236 30.11 -1.35 2.98
CA GLY A 236 29.48 -1.46 1.66
C GLY A 236 28.48 -2.62 1.50
N ALA A 237 28.47 -3.60 2.41
CA ALA A 237 27.58 -4.76 2.34
C ALA A 237 26.23 -4.56 3.06
N PHE A 238 26.06 -3.45 3.77
CA PHE A 238 24.84 -3.13 4.51
C PHE A 238 23.89 -2.31 3.64
N SER A 239 22.60 -2.61 3.76
CA SER A 239 21.55 -1.83 3.12
C SER A 239 21.45 -0.44 3.77
N ASP A 240 21.24 0.59 2.97
CA ASP A 240 20.86 1.95 3.41
C ASP A 240 19.34 2.11 3.54
N ARG A 241 18.58 1.03 3.33
CA ARG A 241 17.13 1.05 3.26
C ARG A 241 16.48 0.62 4.57
N LEU A 242 15.42 1.33 4.95
CA LEU A 242 14.42 0.92 5.91
C LEU A 242 13.10 0.68 5.18
N VAL A 243 12.40 -0.37 5.56
CA VAL A 243 11.12 -0.77 4.97
C VAL A 243 10.13 -1.01 6.10
N ALA A 244 8.98 -0.36 6.02
CA ALA A 244 7.83 -0.60 6.87
C ALA A 244 6.65 -1.05 6.01
N VAL A 245 5.95 -2.08 6.45
CA VAL A 245 4.76 -2.63 5.76
C VAL A 245 3.64 -2.72 6.78
N PHE A 246 2.48 -2.19 6.45
CA PHE A 246 1.25 -2.39 7.22
C PHE A 246 0.52 -3.62 6.69
N LEU A 247 0.09 -4.51 7.60
CA LEU A 247 -0.49 -5.82 7.30
C LEU A 247 0.46 -6.65 6.42
N GLU A 248 1.62 -7.03 6.96
CA GLU A 248 2.49 -8.00 6.29
C GLU A 248 1.73 -9.33 6.20
N PRO A 249 1.49 -9.88 5.00
CA PRO A 249 0.77 -11.14 4.88
C PRO A 249 1.54 -12.22 5.63
N ASP A 250 0.83 -13.06 6.40
CA ASP A 250 1.46 -14.15 7.13
C ASP A 250 2.25 -15.01 6.15
N VAL A 251 3.58 -15.00 6.28
CA VAL A 251 4.47 -15.83 5.46
C VAL A 251 4.44 -17.24 6.05
N SER A 252 3.30 -17.91 5.97
CA SER A 252 3.25 -19.35 6.07
C SER A 252 3.99 -19.89 4.84
N ARG A 253 5.28 -20.19 5.03
CA ARG A 253 6.09 -20.94 4.07
C ARG A 253 5.32 -22.23 3.75
N VAL A 254 4.85 -22.34 2.51
CA VAL A 254 4.55 -23.64 1.89
C VAL A 254 5.85 -24.23 1.39
#